data_AF-A0A918YAF6-F1
#
_entry.id   AF-A0A918YAF6-F1
#
_cell.length_a   1.000
_cell.length_b   1.000
_cell.length_c   1.000
_cell.angle_alpha   90.00
_cell.angle_beta   90.00
_cell.angle_gamma   90.00
#
_symmetry.space_group_name_H-M   'P 1'
#
loop_
_entity.id
_entity.type
_entity.pdbx_description
1 polymer ?
#
loop_
_entity_poly.entity_id
_entity_poly.type
_entity_poly.pdbx_seq_one_letter_code
_entity_poly.pdbx_strand_id
1 'polypeptide(L)'
;MAEAGVLFLQVTGGEPTIDKDFLRAYRYAWELGMMITVSTNGSLLWRENLLRLFRECPPYRVTVSMYGATKARYDELTQREGAWDQFVQGMNAARHARLPLRMSIVVTEDNGHEEQAMVDLCQSWGVEYEVFTNMTPTIYGGGEVLTAQSKEHLRLRKTFTGCNAGHTFFHMDPHGLVSICKIGRDEQISLPHEGIQGLARLGEIADRLMLRTGGCSGCTLAGTCRVCRPLARHYQEAKAPLAAYCQHGEKKAG
;
A
#
# COMPACT_ATOMS: atom_id res chain seq x y z
N MET A 1 -15.22 8.97 11.22
CA MET A 1 -13.98 8.23 11.58
C MET A 1 -13.80 8.17 13.09
N ALA A 2 -13.63 9.29 13.79
CA ALA A 2 -13.50 9.29 15.26
C ALA A 2 -14.72 8.64 15.95
N GLU A 3 -15.94 9.00 15.53
CA GLU A 3 -17.18 8.38 16.03
C GLU A 3 -17.26 6.86 15.78
N ALA A 4 -16.57 6.36 14.76
CA ALA A 4 -16.49 4.93 14.46
C ALA A 4 -15.40 4.21 15.29
N GLY A 5 -14.73 4.91 16.22
CA GLY A 5 -13.68 4.34 17.08
C GLY A 5 -12.34 4.12 16.36
N VAL A 6 -12.08 4.82 15.25
CA VAL A 6 -10.81 4.68 14.52
C VAL A 6 -9.66 5.26 15.34
N LEU A 7 -8.74 4.38 15.77
CA LEU A 7 -7.52 4.77 16.49
C LEU A 7 -6.33 5.00 15.54
N PHE A 8 -6.17 4.14 14.52
CA PHE A 8 -5.08 4.22 13.56
C PHE A 8 -5.59 4.70 12.20
N LEU A 9 -5.04 5.81 11.71
CA LEU A 9 -5.37 6.36 10.40
C LEU A 9 -4.16 6.28 9.48
N GLN A 10 -4.23 5.47 8.43
CA GLN A 10 -3.24 5.50 7.35
C GLN A 10 -3.73 6.42 6.24
N VAL A 11 -3.06 7.56 6.05
CA VAL A 11 -3.29 8.46 4.92
C VAL A 11 -2.38 8.02 3.77
N THR A 12 -2.98 7.66 2.64
CA THR A 12 -2.33 7.09 1.46
C THR A 12 -3.07 7.56 0.20
N GLY A 13 -2.86 6.91 -0.95
CA GLY A 13 -3.45 7.27 -2.24
C GLY A 13 -2.40 7.13 -3.35
N GLY A 14 -2.43 8.05 -4.31
CA GLY A 14 -1.25 8.37 -5.11
C GLY A 14 -0.21 9.07 -4.22
N GLU A 15 -0.20 10.40 -4.23
CA GLU A 15 0.60 11.21 -3.30
C GLU A 15 -0.33 12.08 -2.43
N PRO A 16 -0.56 11.75 -1.15
CA PRO A 16 -1.52 12.50 -0.33
C PRO A 16 -1.10 13.95 -0.08
N THR A 17 0.20 14.27 -0.09
CA THR A 17 0.68 15.62 0.23
C THR A 17 0.44 16.66 -0.87
N ILE A 18 -0.03 16.26 -2.05
CA ILE A 18 -0.49 17.20 -3.09
C ILE A 18 -1.91 17.71 -2.83
N ASP A 19 -2.69 17.01 -2.00
CA ASP A 19 -4.07 17.37 -1.76
C ASP A 19 -4.15 18.68 -0.97
N LYS A 20 -4.95 19.63 -1.46
CA LYS A 20 -5.13 20.96 -0.85
C LYS A 20 -5.65 20.89 0.59
N ASP A 21 -6.39 19.84 0.92
CA ASP A 21 -7.00 19.61 2.22
C ASP A 21 -6.12 18.76 3.15
N PHE A 22 -4.98 18.22 2.66
CA PHE A 22 -4.12 17.33 3.42
C PHE A 22 -3.73 17.90 4.79
N LEU A 23 -3.20 19.13 4.85
CA LEU A 23 -2.73 19.73 6.10
C LEU A 23 -3.86 19.88 7.12
N ARG A 24 -5.05 20.29 6.65
CA ARG A 24 -6.23 20.50 7.49
C ARG A 24 -6.79 19.18 7.99
N ALA A 25 -6.96 18.20 7.09
CA ALA A 25 -7.47 16.88 7.44
C ALA A 25 -6.53 16.12 8.39
N TYR A 26 -5.22 16.22 8.15
CA TYR A 26 -4.21 15.63 9.02
C TYR A 26 -4.27 16.21 10.43
N ARG A 27 -4.24 17.55 10.56
CA ARG A 27 -4.31 18.23 11.85
C ARG A 27 -5.59 17.86 12.60
N TYR A 28 -6.72 17.88 11.91
CA TYR A 28 -8.01 17.54 12.50
C TYR A 28 -8.04 16.09 13.02
N ALA A 29 -7.53 15.12 12.24
CA ALA A 29 -7.43 13.74 12.70
C ALA A 29 -6.49 13.58 13.91
N TRP A 30 -5.40 14.36 13.96
CA TRP A 30 -4.44 14.35 15.06
C TRP A 30 -5.06 14.93 16.34
N GLU A 31 -5.78 16.05 16.23
CA GLU A 31 -6.51 16.68 17.33
C GLU A 31 -7.61 15.78 17.91
N LEU A 32 -8.19 14.90 17.07
CA LEU A 32 -9.13 13.87 17.49
C LEU A 32 -8.44 12.65 18.16
N GLY A 33 -7.12 12.68 18.35
CA GLY A 33 -6.37 11.64 19.06
C GLY A 33 -5.97 10.42 18.21
N MET A 34 -6.05 10.51 16.88
CA MET A 34 -5.67 9.39 16.01
C MET A 34 -4.15 9.26 15.88
N MET A 35 -3.66 8.02 15.84
CA MET A 35 -2.28 7.70 15.45
C MET A 35 -2.18 7.67 13.93
N ILE A 36 -1.57 8.70 13.36
CA ILE A 36 -1.53 8.90 11.91
C ILE A 36 -0.26 8.31 11.30
N THR A 37 -0.42 7.42 10.33
CA THR A 37 0.64 7.00 9.41
C THR A 37 0.44 7.67 8.06
N VAL A 38 1.49 8.22 7.46
CA VAL A 38 1.45 8.81 6.11
C VAL A 38 2.25 7.95 5.15
N SER A 39 1.67 7.54 4.03
CA SER A 39 2.39 6.88 2.92
C SER A 39 2.56 7.86 1.77
N THR A 40 3.81 8.14 1.36
CA THR A 40 4.18 9.20 0.40
C THR A 40 5.34 8.75 -0.49
N ASN A 41 5.50 9.36 -1.66
CA ASN A 41 6.68 9.25 -2.50
C ASN A 41 7.85 10.13 -2.02
N GLY A 42 7.65 10.93 -0.97
CA GLY A 42 8.70 11.72 -0.34
C GLY A 42 9.07 13.03 -1.04
N SER A 43 8.65 13.23 -2.30
CA SER A 43 9.07 14.35 -3.16
C SER A 43 8.73 15.75 -2.62
N LEU A 44 7.78 15.85 -1.70
CA LEU A 44 7.33 17.11 -1.10
C LEU A 44 7.74 17.27 0.37
N LEU A 45 8.45 16.30 0.96
CA LEU A 45 8.82 16.36 2.39
C LEU A 45 9.77 17.50 2.74
N TRP A 46 10.36 18.18 1.75
CA TRP A 46 11.17 19.38 1.96
C TRP A 46 10.36 20.67 2.16
N ARG A 47 9.05 20.66 1.89
CA ARG A 47 8.22 21.87 2.01
C ARG A 47 8.06 22.26 3.49
N GLU A 48 8.33 23.53 3.79
CA GLU A 48 8.29 24.05 5.17
C GLU A 48 6.91 23.88 5.83
N ASN A 49 5.81 24.03 5.10
CA ASN A 49 4.47 23.86 5.67
C ASN A 49 4.21 22.41 6.12
N LEU A 50 4.71 21.40 5.40
CA LEU A 50 4.61 19.98 5.77
C LEU A 50 5.52 19.67 6.96
N LEU A 51 6.76 20.16 6.94
CA LEU A 51 7.70 19.99 8.05
C LEU A 51 7.19 20.65 9.34
N ARG A 52 6.66 21.87 9.24
CA ARG A 52 6.00 22.55 10.36
C ARG A 52 4.82 21.73 10.90
N LEU A 53 3.96 21.23 10.01
CA LEU A 53 2.83 20.38 10.42
C LEU A 53 3.31 19.14 11.18
N PHE A 54 4.27 18.39 10.65
CA PHE A 54 4.77 17.18 11.32
C PHE A 54 5.57 17.46 12.60
N ARG A 55 6.08 18.68 12.79
CA ARG A 55 6.67 19.10 14.06
C ARG A 55 5.61 19.40 15.12
N GLU A 56 4.52 20.06 14.72
CA GLU A 56 3.43 20.46 15.63
C GLU A 56 2.47 19.30 15.93
N CYS A 57 2.25 18.43 14.94
CA CYS A 57 1.39 17.27 14.99
C CYS A 57 2.21 16.07 14.51
N PRO A 58 3.00 15.42 15.38
CA PRO A 58 3.91 14.35 14.96
C PRO A 58 3.17 13.13 14.41
N PRO A 59 3.56 12.60 13.23
CA PRO A 59 3.02 11.33 12.75
C PRO A 59 3.52 10.18 13.60
N TYR A 60 2.71 9.13 13.72
CA TYR A 60 3.17 7.85 14.25
C TYR A 60 4.26 7.24 13.37
N ARG A 61 4.10 7.37 12.04
CA ARG A 61 5.08 6.89 11.05
C ARG A 61 4.90 7.59 9.71
N VAL A 62 6.00 7.82 9.01
CA VAL A 62 6.01 8.24 7.60
C VAL A 62 6.65 7.13 6.77
N THR A 63 5.86 6.47 5.93
CA THR A 63 6.33 5.44 5.02
C THR A 63 6.61 6.03 3.64
N VAL A 64 7.87 5.98 3.20
CA VAL A 64 8.30 6.58 1.94
C VAL A 64 8.59 5.49 0.91
N SER A 65 7.98 5.59 -0.26
CA SER A 65 8.22 4.67 -1.38
C SER A 65 9.52 5.03 -2.11
N MET A 66 10.33 4.02 -2.43
CA MET A 66 11.55 4.16 -3.21
C MET A 66 11.50 3.24 -4.44
N TYR A 67 11.90 3.80 -5.58
CA TYR A 67 11.69 3.24 -6.91
C TYR A 67 12.99 2.96 -7.68
N GLY A 68 14.14 3.32 -7.10
CA GLY A 68 15.45 3.12 -7.70
C GLY A 68 16.54 3.65 -6.77
N ALA A 69 17.79 3.31 -7.07
CA ALA A 69 18.98 3.81 -6.36
C ALA A 69 19.76 4.86 -7.17
N THR A 70 19.37 5.10 -8.43
CA THR A 70 20.01 6.08 -9.31
C THR A 70 19.01 7.03 -9.95
N LYS A 71 19.47 8.22 -10.33
CA LYS A 71 18.64 9.22 -11.03
C LYS A 71 18.02 8.67 -12.30
N ALA A 72 18.82 8.00 -13.14
CA ALA A 72 18.37 7.47 -14.42
C ALA A 72 17.18 6.51 -14.24
N ARG A 73 17.31 5.51 -13.34
CA ARG A 73 16.25 4.52 -13.12
C ARG A 73 15.05 5.07 -12.39
N TYR A 74 15.26 5.95 -11.42
CA TYR A 74 14.16 6.54 -10.66
C TYR A 74 13.30 7.44 -11.55
N ASP A 75 13.92 8.32 -12.36
CA ASP A 75 13.20 9.21 -13.26
C ASP A 75 12.50 8.41 -14.39
N GLU A 76 13.12 7.33 -14.88
CA GLU A 76 12.52 6.40 -15.85
C GLU A 76 11.30 5.68 -15.27
N LEU A 77 11.41 5.03 -14.10
CA LEU A 77 10.27 4.30 -13.52
C LEU A 77 9.11 5.23 -13.17
N THR A 78 9.42 6.43 -12.66
CA THR A 78 8.39 7.42 -12.28
C THR A 78 7.87 8.22 -13.48
N GLN A 79 8.44 8.03 -14.68
CA GLN A 79 8.11 8.76 -15.90
C GLN A 79 8.16 10.29 -15.70
N ARG A 80 9.12 10.74 -14.88
CA ARG A 80 9.24 12.14 -14.48
C ARG A 80 10.70 12.53 -14.26
N GLU A 81 11.20 13.38 -15.15
CA GLU A 81 12.52 13.99 -15.00
C GLU A 81 12.60 14.82 -13.71
N GLY A 82 13.67 14.61 -12.93
CA GLY A 82 13.92 15.30 -11.67
C GLY A 82 13.21 14.67 -10.45
N ALA A 83 12.50 13.56 -10.60
CA ALA A 83 11.85 12.86 -9.49
C ALA A 83 12.87 12.39 -8.44
N TRP A 84 14.03 11.88 -8.89
CA TRP A 84 15.15 11.52 -8.01
C TRP A 84 15.62 12.68 -7.14
N ASP A 85 15.84 13.85 -7.73
CA ASP A 85 16.37 15.00 -7.01
C ASP A 85 15.37 15.50 -5.97
N GLN A 86 14.08 15.50 -6.32
CA GLN A 86 12.98 15.84 -5.39
C GLN A 86 12.87 14.82 -4.25
N PHE A 87 13.01 13.52 -4.56
CA PHE A 87 13.02 12.46 -3.56
C PHE A 87 14.19 12.60 -2.60
N VAL A 88 15.41 12.77 -3.10
CA VAL A 88 16.62 12.95 -2.26
C VAL A 88 16.51 14.22 -1.41
N GLN A 89 16.03 15.33 -1.99
CA GLN A 89 15.79 16.57 -1.25
C GLN A 89 14.77 16.36 -0.11
N GLY A 90 13.66 15.68 -0.40
CA GLY A 90 12.63 15.35 0.59
C GLY A 90 13.15 14.44 1.70
N MET A 91 13.91 13.40 1.34
CA MET A 91 14.53 12.48 2.30
C MET A 91 15.53 13.19 3.21
N ASN A 92 16.38 14.06 2.66
CA ASN A 92 17.33 14.83 3.46
C ASN A 92 16.60 15.75 4.46
N ALA A 93 15.55 16.43 4.03
CA ALA A 93 14.75 17.29 4.90
C ALA A 93 14.02 16.50 5.99
N ALA A 94 13.40 15.37 5.64
CA ALA A 94 12.70 14.50 6.57
C ALA A 94 13.63 13.89 7.63
N ARG A 95 14.84 13.47 7.22
CA ARG A 95 15.87 12.97 8.13
C ARG A 95 16.41 14.07 9.05
N HIS A 96 16.66 15.25 8.52
CA HIS A 96 17.08 16.41 9.32
C HIS A 96 16.04 16.79 10.37
N ALA A 97 14.75 16.73 10.00
CA ALA A 97 13.62 16.93 10.90
C ALA A 97 13.34 15.74 11.84
N ARG A 98 14.10 14.65 11.74
CA ARG A 98 13.96 13.42 12.55
C ARG A 98 12.56 12.81 12.50
N LEU A 99 11.93 12.84 11.33
CA LEU A 99 10.63 12.18 11.14
C LEU A 99 10.76 10.66 11.39
N PRO A 100 9.73 9.99 11.92
CA PRO A 100 9.73 8.54 12.12
C PRO A 100 9.55 7.81 10.78
N LEU A 101 10.66 7.72 10.03
CA LEU A 101 10.69 7.22 8.66
C LEU A 101 10.72 5.68 8.62
N ARG A 102 10.07 5.13 7.60
CA ARG A 102 10.21 3.74 7.15
C ARG A 102 10.19 3.70 5.63
N MET A 103 11.11 2.98 5.00
CA MET A 103 11.16 2.88 3.55
C MET A 103 10.34 1.69 3.04
N SER A 104 9.69 1.86 1.89
CA SER A 104 9.09 0.79 1.11
C SER A 104 9.79 0.72 -0.24
N ILE A 105 10.65 -0.27 -0.40
CA ILE A 105 11.40 -0.53 -1.64
C ILE A 105 10.47 -1.27 -2.59
N VAL A 106 10.18 -0.67 -3.75
CA VAL A 106 9.31 -1.27 -4.76
C VAL A 106 10.18 -1.84 -5.86
N VAL A 107 10.20 -3.17 -5.96
CA VAL A 107 10.98 -3.89 -6.96
C VAL A 107 10.11 -4.26 -8.15
N THR A 108 10.56 -3.90 -9.33
CA THR A 108 9.97 -4.14 -10.64
C THR A 108 10.99 -4.87 -11.53
N GLU A 109 10.55 -5.37 -12.68
CA GLU A 109 11.48 -5.98 -13.66
C GLU A 109 12.55 -4.97 -14.10
N ASP A 110 12.16 -3.70 -14.28
CA ASP A 110 13.06 -2.66 -14.77
C ASP A 110 14.13 -2.26 -13.75
N ASN A 111 13.85 -2.36 -12.44
CA ASN A 111 14.75 -1.90 -11.37
C ASN A 111 15.31 -3.00 -10.46
N GLY A 112 14.99 -4.28 -10.71
CA GLY A 112 15.38 -5.39 -9.84
C GLY A 112 16.88 -5.48 -9.57
N HIS A 113 17.69 -5.20 -10.59
CA HIS A 113 19.15 -5.13 -10.49
C HIS A 113 19.66 -4.06 -9.49
N GLU A 114 18.85 -3.07 -9.11
CA GLU A 114 19.19 -2.05 -8.10
C GLU A 114 18.68 -2.40 -6.69
N GLU A 115 18.05 -3.57 -6.47
CA GLU A 115 17.48 -3.92 -5.16
C GLU A 115 18.51 -3.78 -4.03
N GLN A 116 19.70 -4.34 -4.20
CA GLN A 116 20.75 -4.26 -3.18
C GLN A 116 21.22 -2.83 -2.95
N ALA A 117 21.39 -2.04 -4.01
CA ALA A 117 21.78 -0.63 -3.89
C ALA A 117 20.72 0.20 -3.16
N MET A 118 19.43 -0.07 -3.39
CA MET A 118 18.32 0.52 -2.65
C MET A 118 18.36 0.13 -1.16
N VAL A 119 18.64 -1.14 -0.86
CA VAL A 119 18.83 -1.60 0.53
C VAL A 119 19.99 -0.87 1.20
N ASP A 120 21.13 -0.76 0.53
CA ASP A 120 22.33 -0.09 1.04
C ASP A 120 22.07 1.39 1.32
N LEU A 121 21.29 2.08 0.48
CA LEU A 121 20.85 3.45 0.74
C LEU A 121 20.05 3.55 2.05
N CYS A 122 19.06 2.67 2.26
CA CYS A 122 18.26 2.66 3.49
C CYS A 122 19.13 2.42 4.73
N GLN A 123 20.08 1.49 4.64
CA GLN A 123 21.04 1.20 5.71
C GLN A 123 21.95 2.39 6.00
N SER A 124 22.49 3.04 4.96
CA SER A 124 23.32 4.25 5.10
C SER A 124 22.56 5.41 5.76
N TRP A 125 21.24 5.46 5.58
CA TRP A 125 20.38 6.46 6.19
C TRP A 125 19.97 6.13 7.63
N GLY A 126 20.17 4.87 8.06
CA GLY A 126 19.72 4.37 9.35
C GLY A 126 18.19 4.23 9.43
N VAL A 127 17.53 3.94 8.32
CA VAL A 127 16.06 3.88 8.23
C VAL A 127 15.60 2.44 8.00
N GLU A 128 14.62 1.99 8.78
CA GLU A 128 13.98 0.69 8.58
C GLU A 128 13.32 0.59 7.21
N TYR A 129 13.36 -0.59 6.59
CA TYR A 129 12.81 -0.78 5.25
C TYR A 129 12.05 -2.10 5.10
N GLU A 130 11.18 -2.15 4.10
CA GLU A 130 10.51 -3.35 3.64
C GLU A 130 10.61 -3.43 2.12
N VAL A 131 10.94 -4.61 1.58
CA VAL A 131 11.08 -4.84 0.14
C VAL A 131 9.84 -5.53 -0.39
N PHE A 132 9.17 -4.88 -1.34
CA PHE A 132 7.98 -5.37 -2.02
C PHE A 132 8.35 -5.83 -3.44
N THR A 133 8.32 -7.15 -3.65
CA THR A 133 8.61 -7.76 -4.96
C THR A 133 7.37 -8.39 -5.62
N ASN A 134 6.28 -8.52 -4.88
CA ASN A 134 5.02 -9.03 -5.40
C ASN A 134 4.10 -7.88 -5.82
N MET A 135 3.79 -7.78 -7.10
CA MET A 135 2.73 -6.90 -7.60
C MET A 135 1.38 -7.63 -7.57
N THR A 136 0.31 -6.85 -7.64
CA THR A 136 -1.08 -7.31 -7.72
C THR A 136 -1.73 -6.67 -8.93
N PRO A 137 -2.76 -7.29 -9.53
CA PRO A 137 -3.57 -6.63 -10.56
C PRO A 137 -4.10 -5.29 -10.06
N THR A 138 -4.48 -4.41 -10.99
CA THR A 138 -5.11 -3.15 -10.63
C THR A 138 -6.42 -3.40 -9.89
N ILE A 139 -6.89 -2.43 -9.12
CA ILE A 139 -8.16 -2.54 -8.39
C ILE A 139 -9.38 -2.70 -9.30
N TYR A 140 -9.21 -2.50 -10.61
CA TYR A 140 -10.22 -2.69 -11.65
C TYR A 140 -10.09 -4.03 -12.38
N GLY A 141 -9.25 -4.94 -11.88
CA GLY A 141 -9.01 -6.24 -12.51
C GLY A 141 -8.12 -6.19 -13.75
N GLY A 142 -7.44 -5.06 -14.00
CA GLY A 142 -6.47 -4.93 -15.09
C GLY A 142 -5.14 -5.62 -14.77
N GLY A 143 -4.62 -6.39 -15.73
CA GLY A 143 -3.38 -7.15 -15.58
C GLY A 143 -2.12 -6.39 -16.03
N GLU A 144 -2.25 -5.13 -16.44
CA GLU A 144 -1.17 -4.39 -17.11
C GLU A 144 0.07 -4.27 -16.21
N VAL A 145 -0.16 -4.00 -14.92
CA VAL A 145 0.88 -3.90 -13.89
C VAL A 145 1.63 -5.21 -13.63
N LEU A 146 1.07 -6.37 -14.00
CA LEU A 146 1.76 -7.65 -13.84
C LEU A 146 2.93 -7.80 -14.81
N THR A 147 2.97 -7.00 -15.89
CA THR A 147 4.12 -6.99 -16.81
C THR A 147 5.37 -6.36 -16.21
N ALA A 148 5.19 -5.38 -15.32
CA ALA A 148 6.27 -4.74 -14.57
C ALA A 148 6.77 -5.58 -13.39
N GLN A 149 6.14 -6.72 -13.10
CA GLN A 149 6.52 -7.58 -11.99
C GLN A 149 7.79 -8.35 -12.33
N SER A 150 8.84 -8.21 -11.51
CA SER A 150 10.05 -8.99 -11.75
C SER A 150 9.86 -10.44 -11.38
N LYS A 151 10.11 -11.35 -12.34
CA LYS A 151 10.02 -12.80 -12.12
C LYS A 151 11.17 -13.32 -11.24
N GLU A 152 12.37 -12.80 -11.46
CA GLU A 152 13.58 -13.19 -10.73
C GLU A 152 13.50 -12.84 -9.24
N HIS A 153 12.91 -11.70 -8.91
CA HIS A 153 12.84 -11.19 -7.55
C HIS A 153 11.56 -11.63 -6.80
N LEU A 154 10.74 -12.51 -7.40
CA LEU A 154 9.50 -12.97 -6.76
C LEU A 154 9.76 -13.71 -5.46
N ARG A 155 9.15 -13.20 -4.39
CA ARG A 155 9.16 -13.85 -3.09
C ARG A 155 7.87 -14.62 -2.87
N LEU A 156 7.97 -15.74 -2.15
CA LEU A 156 6.79 -16.48 -1.70
C LEU A 156 6.08 -15.65 -0.62
N ARG A 157 4.77 -15.43 -0.81
CA ARG A 157 3.94 -14.77 0.20
C ARG A 157 3.81 -15.72 1.39
N LYS A 158 3.61 -15.18 2.60
CA LYS A 158 3.34 -16.01 3.77
C LYS A 158 1.99 -16.72 3.61
N THR A 159 1.84 -17.88 4.25
CA THR A 159 0.54 -18.54 4.34
C THR A 159 -0.47 -17.57 4.94
N PHE A 160 -1.62 -17.45 4.30
CA PHE A 160 -2.70 -16.60 4.75
C PHE A 160 -3.38 -17.27 5.94
N THR A 161 -3.21 -16.69 7.13
CA THR A 161 -3.75 -17.22 8.39
C THR A 161 -5.00 -16.48 8.88
N GLY A 162 -5.55 -15.57 8.06
CA GLY A 162 -6.71 -14.74 8.41
C GLY A 162 -6.53 -13.28 8.00
N CYS A 163 -7.61 -12.52 8.02
CA CYS A 163 -7.60 -11.09 7.72
C CYS A 163 -8.63 -10.36 8.59
N ASN A 164 -8.27 -9.16 9.01
CA ASN A 164 -9.13 -8.28 9.80
C ASN A 164 -9.91 -7.27 8.95
N ALA A 165 -9.78 -7.34 7.61
CA ALA A 165 -10.49 -6.48 6.67
C ALA A 165 -12.01 -6.60 6.86
N GLY A 166 -12.69 -5.46 6.98
CA GLY A 166 -14.11 -5.35 7.26
C GLY A 166 -14.52 -5.51 8.74
N HIS A 167 -13.64 -6.00 9.63
CA HIS A 167 -13.97 -6.20 11.04
C HIS A 167 -13.30 -5.17 11.96
N THR A 168 -11.99 -5.00 11.84
CA THR A 168 -11.21 -3.99 12.61
C THR A 168 -10.38 -3.09 11.71
N PHE A 169 -10.54 -3.23 10.40
CA PHE A 169 -9.87 -2.44 9.38
C PHE A 169 -10.81 -2.21 8.20
N PHE A 170 -10.77 -1.02 7.61
CA PHE A 170 -11.43 -0.74 6.34
C PHE A 170 -10.63 0.27 5.52
N HIS A 171 -10.97 0.41 4.25
CA HIS A 171 -10.43 1.41 3.36
C HIS A 171 -11.53 2.40 2.97
N MET A 172 -11.21 3.69 2.91
CA MET A 172 -12.09 4.73 2.41
C MET A 172 -11.39 5.44 1.25
N ASP A 173 -12.12 5.71 0.19
CA ASP A 173 -11.65 6.53 -0.93
C ASP A 173 -11.93 8.04 -0.70
N PRO A 174 -11.45 8.94 -1.58
CA PRO A 174 -11.69 10.38 -1.44
C PRO A 174 -13.15 10.81 -1.52
N HIS A 175 -14.05 9.96 -2.03
CA HIS A 175 -15.48 10.24 -2.16
C HIS A 175 -16.28 9.77 -0.93
N GLY A 176 -15.62 9.17 0.07
CA GLY A 176 -16.27 8.65 1.26
C GLY A 176 -16.91 7.28 1.03
N LEU A 177 -16.51 6.57 -0.03
CA LEU A 177 -16.92 5.18 -0.25
C LEU A 177 -15.97 4.25 0.51
N VAL A 178 -16.56 3.38 1.33
CA VAL A 178 -15.83 2.50 2.24
C VAL A 178 -15.91 1.06 1.78
N SER A 179 -14.76 0.41 1.65
CA SER A 179 -14.62 -1.02 1.34
C SER A 179 -13.90 -1.75 2.47
N ILE A 180 -14.02 -3.08 2.51
CA ILE A 180 -13.40 -3.91 3.57
C ILE A 180 -11.88 -3.76 3.62
N CYS A 181 -11.24 -3.51 2.47
CA CYS A 181 -9.81 -3.19 2.36
C CYS A 181 -9.49 -2.54 1.01
N LYS A 182 -8.20 -2.28 0.75
CA LYS A 182 -7.73 -1.68 -0.52
C LYS A 182 -7.97 -2.56 -1.76
N ILE A 183 -8.15 -3.87 -1.57
CA ILE A 183 -8.28 -4.87 -2.65
C ILE A 183 -9.74 -5.31 -2.85
N GLY A 184 -10.44 -5.73 -1.79
CA GLY A 184 -11.85 -6.13 -1.86
C GLY A 184 -12.77 -4.92 -1.86
N ARG A 185 -13.11 -4.42 -3.06
CA ARG A 185 -13.87 -3.17 -3.28
C ARG A 185 -15.25 -3.37 -3.90
N ASP A 186 -15.71 -4.61 -4.03
CA ASP A 186 -16.92 -4.98 -4.76
C ASP A 186 -18.21 -4.34 -4.22
N GLU A 187 -18.38 -4.38 -2.90
CA GLU A 187 -19.51 -3.75 -2.20
C GLU A 187 -18.94 -2.65 -1.30
N GLN A 188 -19.48 -1.43 -1.46
CA GLN A 188 -19.00 -0.26 -0.77
C GLN A 188 -20.13 0.42 0.00
N ILE A 189 -19.80 0.94 1.16
CA ILE A 189 -20.69 1.73 2.01
C ILE A 189 -20.44 3.20 1.72
N SER A 190 -21.49 3.95 1.41
CA SER A 190 -21.38 5.40 1.20
C SER A 190 -21.54 6.13 2.51
N LEU A 191 -20.44 6.60 3.12
CA LEU A 191 -20.51 7.36 4.37
C LEU A 191 -21.32 8.67 4.25
N PRO A 192 -21.25 9.44 3.15
CA PRO A 192 -22.07 10.64 3.00
C PRO A 192 -23.58 10.38 2.99
N HIS A 193 -24.01 9.17 2.59
CA HIS A 193 -25.44 8.82 2.47
C HIS A 193 -25.94 7.92 3.59
N GLU A 194 -25.17 6.90 3.97
CA GLU A 194 -25.54 5.89 4.98
C GLU A 194 -25.06 6.26 6.39
N GLY A 195 -24.11 7.20 6.50
CA GLY A 195 -23.47 7.54 7.77
C GLY A 195 -22.66 6.39 8.37
N ILE A 196 -22.24 6.57 9.63
CA ILE A 196 -21.39 5.60 10.33
C ILE A 196 -22.06 4.24 10.55
N GLN A 197 -23.40 4.20 10.60
CA GLN A 197 -24.15 2.97 10.85
C GLN A 197 -24.00 1.96 9.71
N GLY A 198 -23.79 2.44 8.47
CA GLY A 198 -23.51 1.58 7.33
C GLY A 198 -22.26 0.72 7.52
N LEU A 199 -21.29 1.15 8.34
CA LEU A 199 -20.06 0.41 8.61
C LEU A 199 -20.32 -0.95 9.28
N ALA A 200 -21.45 -1.12 9.97
CA ALA A 200 -21.82 -2.39 10.61
C ALA A 200 -21.91 -3.56 9.60
N ARG A 201 -22.18 -3.25 8.32
CA ARG A 201 -22.29 -4.25 7.24
C ARG A 201 -20.93 -4.76 6.74
N LEU A 202 -19.83 -4.11 7.07
CA LEU A 202 -18.51 -4.46 6.53
C LEU A 202 -18.07 -5.88 6.91
N GLY A 203 -18.46 -6.38 8.08
CA GLY A 203 -18.17 -7.75 8.50
C GLY A 203 -18.84 -8.78 7.59
N GLU A 204 -20.13 -8.61 7.30
CA GLU A 204 -20.87 -9.50 6.40
C GLU A 204 -20.33 -9.45 4.96
N ILE A 205 -19.92 -8.26 4.51
CA ILE A 205 -19.26 -8.08 3.21
C ILE A 205 -17.93 -8.83 3.19
N ALA A 206 -17.14 -8.76 4.28
CA ALA A 206 -15.87 -9.46 4.39
C ALA A 206 -16.03 -10.97 4.33
N ASP A 207 -16.96 -11.53 5.09
CA ASP A 207 -17.25 -12.97 5.09
C ASP A 207 -17.63 -13.47 3.69
N ARG A 208 -18.47 -12.72 2.98
CA ARG A 208 -18.87 -13.04 1.60
C ARG A 208 -17.69 -12.98 0.63
N LEU A 209 -16.85 -11.96 0.72
CA LEU A 209 -15.68 -11.80 -0.16
C LEU A 209 -14.56 -12.81 0.13
N MET A 210 -14.60 -13.48 1.28
CA MET A 210 -13.69 -14.55 1.63
C MET A 210 -14.09 -15.92 1.06
N LEU A 211 -15.29 -16.06 0.49
CA LEU A 211 -15.75 -17.28 -0.15
C LEU A 211 -14.90 -17.65 -1.39
N ARG A 212 -14.55 -18.94 -1.48
CA ARG A 212 -13.78 -19.47 -2.62
C ARG A 212 -14.65 -19.58 -3.86
N THR A 213 -14.19 -18.95 -4.94
CA THR A 213 -14.88 -18.87 -6.23
C THR A 213 -13.94 -19.22 -7.39
N GLY A 214 -14.52 -19.54 -8.56
CA GLY A 214 -13.79 -19.86 -9.79
C GLY A 214 -12.87 -21.07 -9.63
N GLY A 215 -11.66 -20.99 -10.18
CA GLY A 215 -10.64 -22.06 -10.09
C GLY A 215 -10.12 -22.35 -8.68
N CYS A 216 -10.62 -21.68 -7.64
CA CYS A 216 -10.29 -21.94 -6.25
C CYS A 216 -11.40 -22.69 -5.49
N SER A 217 -12.58 -22.88 -6.09
CA SER A 217 -13.68 -23.64 -5.50
C SER A 217 -13.28 -25.10 -5.27
N GLY A 218 -13.51 -25.62 -4.07
CA GLY A 218 -13.14 -27.01 -3.73
C GLY A 218 -11.63 -27.30 -3.62
N CYS A 219 -10.77 -26.28 -3.61
CA CYS A 219 -9.32 -26.47 -3.52
C CYS A 219 -8.91 -27.16 -2.21
N THR A 220 -8.34 -28.36 -2.31
CA THR A 220 -7.87 -29.16 -1.16
C THR A 220 -6.64 -28.57 -0.47
N LEU A 221 -5.91 -27.66 -1.14
CA LEU A 221 -4.75 -26.94 -0.61
C LEU A 221 -5.14 -25.63 0.09
N ALA A 222 -6.42 -25.39 0.34
CA ALA A 222 -6.93 -24.14 0.90
C ALA A 222 -6.27 -23.76 2.24
N GLY A 223 -5.96 -24.74 3.09
CA GLY A 223 -5.37 -24.53 4.41
C GLY A 223 -3.94 -23.95 4.39
N THR A 224 -3.24 -24.04 3.26
CA THR A 224 -1.88 -23.50 3.09
C THR A 224 -1.81 -22.35 2.10
N CYS A 225 -2.97 -21.84 1.65
CA CYS A 225 -3.05 -20.79 0.63
C CYS A 225 -2.30 -19.51 1.05
N ARG A 226 -1.55 -18.93 0.13
CA ARG A 226 -0.71 -17.73 0.35
C ARG A 226 -1.30 -16.46 -0.28
N VAL A 227 -2.52 -16.54 -0.82
CA VAL A 227 -3.18 -15.43 -1.51
C VAL A 227 -4.56 -15.23 -0.90
N CYS A 228 -4.85 -14.01 -0.46
CA CYS A 228 -6.16 -13.66 0.08
C CYS A 228 -7.22 -13.73 -1.03
N ARG A 229 -8.48 -13.95 -0.62
CA ARG A 229 -9.54 -14.24 -1.58
C ARG A 229 -9.86 -13.07 -2.52
N PRO A 230 -10.01 -11.81 -2.05
CA PRO A 230 -10.21 -10.69 -2.96
C PRO A 230 -9.11 -10.55 -4.00
N LEU A 231 -7.85 -10.76 -3.62
CA LEU A 231 -6.73 -10.69 -4.55
C LEU A 231 -6.78 -11.80 -5.61
N ALA A 232 -7.03 -13.04 -5.20
CA ALA A 232 -7.14 -14.15 -6.15
C ALA A 232 -8.35 -14.01 -7.09
N ARG A 233 -9.41 -13.30 -6.69
CA ARG A 233 -10.50 -12.93 -7.58
C ARG A 233 -10.06 -11.91 -8.65
N HIS A 234 -9.33 -10.86 -8.27
CA HIS A 234 -8.78 -9.90 -9.23
C HIS A 234 -7.88 -10.57 -10.28
N TYR A 235 -7.07 -11.55 -9.88
CA TYR A 235 -6.28 -12.33 -10.85
C TYR A 235 -7.17 -13.14 -11.82
N GLN A 236 -8.28 -13.71 -11.34
CA GLN A 236 -9.23 -14.45 -12.18
C GLN A 236 -9.96 -13.50 -13.15
N GLU A 237 -10.38 -12.33 -12.69
CA GLU A 237 -11.02 -11.29 -13.52
C GLU A 237 -10.05 -10.75 -14.58
N ALA A 238 -8.78 -10.58 -14.22
CA ALA A 238 -7.68 -10.26 -15.14
C ALA A 238 -7.34 -11.39 -16.13
N LYS A 239 -8.00 -12.55 -16.03
CA LYS A 239 -7.69 -13.78 -16.79
C LYS A 239 -6.20 -14.18 -16.69
N ALA A 240 -5.56 -13.86 -15.57
CA ALA A 240 -4.17 -14.22 -15.33
C ALA A 240 -4.03 -15.75 -15.21
N PRO A 241 -2.95 -16.36 -15.72
CA PRO A 241 -2.73 -17.79 -15.58
C PRO A 241 -2.65 -18.17 -14.09
N LEU A 242 -3.11 -19.38 -13.75
CA LEU A 242 -3.15 -19.85 -12.36
C LEU A 242 -1.78 -19.74 -11.66
N ALA A 243 -0.68 -20.00 -12.39
CA ALA A 243 0.69 -19.86 -11.88
C ALA A 243 1.05 -18.44 -11.42
N ALA A 244 0.40 -17.39 -11.95
CA ALA A 244 0.68 -16.01 -11.56
C ALA A 244 0.25 -15.68 -10.12
N TYR A 245 -0.66 -16.47 -9.54
CA TYR A 245 -1.17 -16.22 -8.19
C TYR A 245 -1.25 -17.46 -7.30
N CYS A 246 -1.43 -18.65 -7.86
CA CYS A 246 -1.38 -19.88 -7.11
C CYS A 246 0.08 -20.27 -6.82
N GLN A 247 0.56 -19.90 -5.64
CA GLN A 247 1.90 -20.28 -5.17
C GLN A 247 1.98 -21.74 -4.67
N HIS A 248 0.99 -22.59 -5.01
CA HIS A 248 1.02 -24.04 -4.75
C HIS A 248 1.47 -24.86 -5.96
N GLY A 249 1.83 -24.20 -7.06
CA GLY A 249 2.34 -24.84 -8.27
C GLY A 249 3.60 -24.13 -8.75
N GLU A 250 4.72 -24.41 -8.07
CA GLU A 250 6.07 -24.53 -8.63
C GLU A 250 6.97 -24.98 -7.47
N LYS A 251 7.43 -26.23 -7.53
CA LYS A 251 8.58 -26.64 -6.72
C LYS A 251 9.69 -25.62 -7.01
N LYS A 252 10.33 -25.08 -5.98
CA LYS A 252 11.64 -24.45 -6.16
C LYS A 252 12.50 -25.44 -6.97
N ALA A 253 12.90 -25.03 -8.18
CA ALA A 253 14.10 -25.58 -8.76
C ALA A 253 15.25 -25.20 -7.83
N GLY A 254 16.05 -26.19 -7.42
CA GLY A 254 17.38 -26.04 -6.81
C GLY A 254 17.46 -25.18 -5.58
#